data_AF-A3JQJ9-F1
#
_entry.id   AF-A3JQJ9-F1
#
_cell.length_a   1.000
_cell.length_b   1.000
_cell.length_c   1.000
_cell.angle_alpha   90.00
_cell.angle_beta   90.00
_cell.angle_gamma   90.00
#
_symmetry.space_group_name_H-M   'P 1'
#
loop_
_entity.id
_entity.type
_entity.pdbx_description
1 polymer ?
#
loop_
_entity_poly.entity_id
_entity_poly.type
_entity_poly.pdbx_seq_one_letter_code
_entity_poly.pdbx_strand_id
1 'polypeptide(L)'
;MKHYLLTTAIAVGLATPALAVETTDVLDTYADIAAANYGDSLITAQRLQTAVNALVADPSAENLTAARAAWLAARVPYQQTEVFRFGNAIVDDWEGKVNAWPLDEGLIDYVDASYGGPSDENAFAALNVIANPTFTLSGQDIDATSITPALLEDTLQEADETPKPFTASKR
;
A
#
# COMPACT_ATOMS: atom_id res chain seq x y z
N MET A 1 -67.60 -11.78 25.65
CA MET A 1 -66.51 -11.77 24.65
C MET A 1 -66.27 -10.34 24.16
N LYS A 2 -65.49 -9.53 24.89
CA LYS A 2 -65.03 -8.21 24.41
C LYS A 2 -63.86 -7.59 25.19
N HIS A 3 -63.32 -8.28 26.20
CA HIS A 3 -62.18 -7.80 26.99
C HIS A 3 -60.86 -8.53 26.71
N TYR A 4 -60.87 -9.59 25.89
CA TYR A 4 -59.66 -10.35 25.55
C TYR A 4 -58.92 -9.85 24.30
N LEU A 5 -59.46 -8.85 23.59
CA LEU A 5 -58.82 -8.28 22.40
C LEU A 5 -58.02 -7.00 22.68
N LEU A 6 -58.14 -6.40 23.88
CA LEU A 6 -57.45 -5.15 24.19
C LEU A 6 -56.07 -5.36 24.83
N THR A 7 -55.83 -6.50 25.49
CA THR A 7 -54.56 -6.79 26.17
C THR A 7 -53.46 -7.26 25.22
N THR A 8 -53.80 -7.87 24.08
CA THR A 8 -52.81 -8.34 23.09
C THR A 8 -52.22 -7.21 22.24
N ALA A 9 -52.93 -6.08 22.10
CA ALA A 9 -52.47 -4.95 21.29
C ALA A 9 -51.38 -4.08 21.97
N ILE A 10 -51.30 -4.11 23.30
CA ILE A 10 -50.30 -3.32 24.05
C ILE A 10 -48.93 -4.02 24.08
N ALA A 11 -48.88 -5.34 23.91
CA ALA A 11 -47.62 -6.09 23.88
C ALA A 11 -46.82 -5.91 22.56
N VAL A 12 -47.45 -5.46 21.47
CA VAL A 12 -46.78 -5.23 20.18
C VAL A 12 -46.21 -3.81 20.07
N GLY A 13 -46.67 -2.86 20.89
CA GLY A 13 -46.23 -1.45 20.85
C GLY A 13 -44.98 -1.10 21.66
N LEU A 14 -44.44 -2.03 22.45
CA LEU A 14 -43.29 -1.80 23.33
C LEU A 14 -41.98 -2.49 22.85
N ALA A 15 -42.00 -3.16 21.69
CA ALA A 15 -40.88 -3.95 21.19
C ALA A 15 -40.02 -3.28 20.11
N THR A 16 -40.09 -1.96 19.96
CA THR A 16 -39.19 -1.17 19.08
C THR A 16 -38.97 0.18 19.76
N PRO A 17 -37.81 0.40 20.43
CA PRO A 17 -36.50 0.44 19.80
C PRO A 17 -35.42 -0.26 20.65
N ALA A 18 -35.16 -1.55 20.43
CA ALA A 18 -34.03 -2.25 21.06
C ALA A 18 -32.88 -2.51 20.06
N LEU A 19 -32.98 -1.99 18.84
CA LEU A 19 -32.01 -2.13 17.74
C LEU A 19 -31.80 -0.79 17.03
N ALA A 20 -31.81 0.32 17.76
CA ALA A 20 -31.28 1.56 17.21
C ALA A 20 -29.75 1.43 17.24
N VAL A 21 -29.14 1.21 16.08
CA VAL A 21 -27.68 1.25 15.95
C VAL A 21 -27.26 2.69 16.18
N GLU A 22 -26.47 2.94 17.22
CA GLU A 22 -25.96 4.27 17.51
C GLU A 22 -24.79 4.59 16.57
N THR A 23 -24.55 5.87 16.33
CA THR A 23 -23.42 6.29 15.48
C THR A 23 -22.08 5.76 16.02
N THR A 24 -21.94 5.66 17.35
CA THR A 24 -20.76 5.08 17.99
C THR A 24 -20.58 3.60 17.65
N ASP A 25 -21.65 2.81 17.62
CA ASP A 25 -21.58 1.38 17.29
C ASP A 25 -21.10 1.16 15.85
N VAL A 26 -21.50 2.05 14.93
CA VAL A 26 -21.03 2.04 13.53
C VAL A 26 -19.54 2.36 13.46
N LEU A 27 -19.09 3.38 14.20
CA LEU A 27 -17.69 3.80 14.23
C LEU A 27 -16.78 2.72 14.83
N ASP A 28 -17.22 2.09 15.92
CA ASP A 28 -16.48 0.99 16.55
C ASP A 28 -16.35 -0.19 15.59
N THR A 29 -17.46 -0.59 14.94
CA THR A 29 -17.44 -1.66 13.93
C THR A 29 -16.52 -1.31 12.75
N TYR A 30 -16.54 -0.06 12.28
CA TYR A 30 -15.67 0.41 11.21
C TYR A 30 -14.19 0.34 11.62
N ALA A 31 -13.85 0.77 12.83
CA ALA A 31 -12.50 0.72 13.36
C ALA A 31 -12.01 -0.73 13.52
N ASP A 32 -12.86 -1.64 14.01
CA ASP A 32 -12.55 -3.06 14.13
C ASP A 32 -12.27 -3.70 12.76
N ILE A 33 -13.09 -3.38 11.74
CA ILE A 33 -12.87 -3.86 10.37
C ILE A 33 -11.57 -3.29 9.80
N ALA A 34 -11.29 -2.00 9.99
CA ALA A 34 -10.06 -1.38 9.51
C ALA A 34 -8.83 -2.03 10.16
N ALA A 35 -8.85 -2.20 11.49
CA ALA A 35 -7.78 -2.84 12.25
C ALA A 35 -7.54 -4.29 11.79
N ALA A 36 -8.60 -5.06 11.57
CA ALA A 36 -8.51 -6.42 11.05
C ALA A 36 -7.86 -6.46 9.65
N ASN A 37 -8.30 -5.60 8.73
CA ASN A 37 -7.76 -5.54 7.37
C ASN A 37 -6.28 -5.13 7.34
N TYR A 38 -5.89 -4.11 8.12
CA TYR A 38 -4.47 -3.75 8.26
C TYR A 38 -3.65 -4.87 8.92
N GLY A 39 -4.22 -5.58 9.88
CA GLY A 39 -3.60 -6.76 10.49
C GLY A 39 -3.32 -7.87 9.47
N ASP A 40 -4.30 -8.20 8.63
CA ASP A 40 -4.15 -9.20 7.57
C ASP A 40 -3.14 -8.76 6.51
N SER A 41 -3.14 -7.48 6.15
CA SER A 41 -2.14 -6.89 5.24
C SER A 41 -0.72 -7.01 5.81
N LEU A 42 -0.52 -6.72 7.10
CA LEU A 42 0.78 -6.86 7.75
C LEU A 42 1.26 -8.31 7.78
N ILE A 43 0.38 -9.24 8.18
CA ILE A 43 0.72 -10.67 8.27
C ILE A 43 1.17 -11.21 6.91
N THR A 44 0.47 -10.84 5.84
CA THR A 44 0.80 -11.30 4.49
C THR A 44 2.03 -10.61 3.92
N ALA A 45 2.28 -9.34 4.24
CA ALA A 45 3.52 -8.64 3.90
C ALA A 45 4.76 -9.29 4.57
N GLN A 46 4.65 -9.72 5.83
CA GLN A 46 5.73 -10.44 6.52
C GLN A 46 6.03 -11.81 5.89
N ARG A 47 4.97 -12.52 5.43
CA ARG A 47 5.13 -13.77 4.67
C ARG A 47 5.80 -13.53 3.32
N LEU A 48 5.44 -12.45 2.62
CA LEU A 48 6.11 -12.02 1.39
C LEU A 48 7.60 -11.74 1.66
N GLN A 49 7.92 -10.96 2.69
CA GLN A 49 9.31 -10.68 3.06
C GLN A 49 10.11 -11.97 3.31
N THR A 50 9.51 -12.94 4.00
CA THR A 50 10.15 -14.26 4.23
C THR A 50 10.44 -14.99 2.90
N ALA A 51 9.47 -15.00 1.97
CA ALA A 51 9.64 -15.65 0.67
C ALA A 51 10.67 -14.94 -0.22
N VAL A 52 10.71 -13.61 -0.19
CA VAL A 52 11.74 -12.82 -0.89
C VAL A 52 13.12 -13.09 -0.30
N ASN A 53 13.27 -13.12 1.02
CA ASN A 53 14.54 -13.45 1.67
C ASN A 53 15.03 -14.84 1.28
N ALA A 54 14.13 -15.82 1.17
CA ALA A 54 14.48 -17.16 0.69
C ALA A 54 14.95 -17.16 -0.78
N LEU A 55 14.26 -16.42 -1.66
CA LEU A 55 14.67 -16.25 -3.06
C LEU A 55 16.04 -15.57 -3.18
N VAL A 56 16.32 -14.54 -2.38
CA VAL A 56 17.61 -13.85 -2.39
C VAL A 56 18.74 -14.75 -1.88
N ALA A 57 18.49 -15.55 -0.83
CA ALA A 57 19.49 -16.43 -0.25
C ALA A 57 19.80 -17.67 -1.12
N ASP A 58 18.79 -18.21 -1.82
CA ASP A 58 18.92 -19.38 -2.68
C ASP A 58 18.09 -19.20 -3.98
N PRO A 59 18.64 -18.53 -5.01
CA PRO A 59 17.91 -18.26 -6.24
C PRO A 59 17.58 -19.55 -7.01
N SER A 60 16.28 -19.87 -7.09
CA SER A 60 15.77 -21.05 -7.80
C SER A 60 14.40 -20.77 -8.42
N ALA A 61 13.96 -21.60 -9.37
CA ALA A 61 12.64 -21.48 -9.98
C ALA A 61 11.52 -21.70 -8.95
N GLU A 62 11.76 -22.59 -7.99
CA GLU A 62 10.89 -22.91 -6.88
C GLU A 62 10.74 -21.70 -5.95
N ASN A 63 11.85 -21.08 -5.51
CA ASN A 63 11.79 -19.91 -4.63
C ASN A 63 11.21 -18.68 -5.34
N LEU A 64 11.46 -18.52 -6.65
CA LEU A 64 10.84 -17.44 -7.43
C LEU A 64 9.32 -17.61 -7.52
N THR A 65 8.87 -18.85 -7.73
CA THR A 65 7.45 -19.19 -7.75
C THR A 65 6.80 -18.95 -6.39
N ALA A 66 7.49 -19.30 -5.30
CA ALA A 66 7.02 -19.05 -3.94
C ALA A 66 6.90 -17.55 -3.64
N ALA A 67 7.89 -16.74 -4.01
CA ALA A 67 7.86 -15.28 -3.84
C ALA A 67 6.71 -14.63 -4.62
N ARG A 68 6.48 -15.04 -5.88
CA ARG A 68 5.34 -14.57 -6.70
C ARG A 68 4.00 -14.92 -6.07
N ALA A 69 3.84 -16.14 -5.58
CA ALA A 69 2.61 -16.57 -4.91
C ALA A 69 2.37 -15.76 -3.62
N ALA A 70 3.43 -15.53 -2.83
CA ALA A 70 3.34 -14.71 -1.62
C ALA A 70 3.02 -13.24 -1.94
N TRP A 71 3.52 -12.70 -3.06
CA TRP A 71 3.21 -11.34 -3.50
C TRP A 71 1.72 -11.19 -3.84
N LEU A 72 1.18 -12.13 -4.62
CA LEU A 72 -0.26 -12.16 -4.92
C LEU A 72 -1.10 -12.25 -3.65
N ALA A 73 -0.70 -13.10 -2.70
CA ALA A 73 -1.39 -13.26 -1.43
C ALA A 73 -1.33 -11.98 -0.57
N ALA A 74 -0.21 -11.27 -0.54
CA ALA A 74 -0.07 -9.99 0.17
C ALA A 74 -0.86 -8.86 -0.48
N ARG A 75 -1.01 -8.90 -1.80
CA ARG A 75 -1.71 -7.87 -2.56
C ARG A 75 -3.22 -7.84 -2.30
N VAL A 76 -3.83 -8.97 -1.93
CA VAL A 76 -5.28 -9.07 -1.69
C VAL A 76 -5.73 -8.25 -0.47
N PRO A 77 -5.22 -8.50 0.76
CA PRO A 77 -5.64 -7.72 1.93
C PRO A 77 -5.15 -6.27 1.87
N TYR A 78 -4.00 -5.99 1.26
CA TYR A 78 -3.53 -4.61 1.06
C TYR A 78 -4.56 -3.76 0.31
N GLN A 79 -5.06 -4.23 -0.83
CA GLN A 79 -6.05 -3.49 -1.63
C GLN A 79 -7.36 -3.25 -0.86
N GLN A 80 -7.75 -4.17 0.02
CA GLN A 80 -8.92 -3.98 0.88
C GLN A 80 -8.71 -2.85 1.88
N THR A 81 -7.46 -2.54 2.25
CA THR A 81 -7.16 -1.43 3.16
C THR A 81 -7.32 -0.05 2.53
N GLU A 82 -7.34 0.04 1.20
CA GLU A 82 -7.37 1.34 0.50
C GLU A 82 -8.64 2.14 0.79
N VAL A 83 -9.75 1.47 1.14
CA VAL A 83 -11.00 2.15 1.53
C VAL A 83 -10.90 2.91 2.86
N PHE A 84 -9.89 2.60 3.69
CA PHE A 84 -9.65 3.26 4.99
C PHE A 84 -8.61 4.39 4.91
N ARG A 85 -8.12 4.72 3.71
CA ARG A 85 -7.16 5.82 3.50
C ARG A 85 -7.74 7.20 3.69
N PHE A 86 -9.04 7.37 3.39
CA PHE A 86 -9.61 8.70 3.25
C PHE A 86 -9.56 9.48 4.58
N GLY A 87 -8.85 10.62 4.58
CA GLY A 87 -8.68 11.46 5.78
C GLY A 87 -7.73 10.88 6.82
N ASN A 88 -6.91 9.89 6.45
CA ASN A 88 -5.95 9.25 7.35
C ASN A 88 -4.52 9.69 7.02
N ALA A 89 -4.11 10.82 7.60
CA ALA A 89 -2.78 11.39 7.39
C ALA A 89 -1.63 10.42 7.69
N ILE A 90 -1.82 9.50 8.65
CA ILE A 90 -0.81 8.48 8.97
C ILE A 90 -0.59 7.57 7.77
N VAL A 91 -1.65 7.20 7.04
CA VAL A 91 -1.52 6.33 5.85
C VAL A 91 -0.94 7.11 4.68
N ASP A 92 -1.35 8.36 4.51
CA ASP A 92 -0.81 9.23 3.44
C ASP A 92 0.71 9.42 3.56
N ASP A 93 1.25 9.49 4.78
CA ASP A 93 2.68 9.66 5.03
C ASP A 93 3.55 8.48 4.52
N TRP A 94 3.01 7.26 4.42
CA TRP A 94 3.77 6.07 4.01
C TRP A 94 3.29 5.40 2.71
N GLU A 95 2.08 5.68 2.22
CA GLU A 95 1.49 4.91 1.12
C GLU A 95 2.26 5.02 -0.20
N GLY A 96 2.79 6.21 -0.51
CA GLY A 96 3.61 6.42 -1.71
C GLY A 96 4.82 5.48 -1.77
N LYS A 97 5.35 5.05 -0.63
CA LYS A 97 6.50 4.12 -0.54
C LYS A 97 6.11 2.65 -0.68
N VAL A 98 4.81 2.32 -0.59
CA VAL A 98 4.32 0.93 -0.61
C VAL A 98 3.70 0.58 -1.96
N ASN A 99 3.06 1.53 -2.62
CA ASN A 99 2.22 1.28 -3.78
C ASN A 99 2.30 2.40 -4.85
N ALA A 100 3.47 3.01 -5.00
CA ALA A 100 3.71 3.97 -6.06
C ALA A 100 3.42 3.37 -7.44
N TRP A 101 2.73 4.17 -8.26
CA TRP A 101 2.54 3.95 -9.68
C TRP A 101 2.34 5.30 -10.38
N PRO A 102 2.96 5.58 -11.54
CA PRO A 102 3.89 4.71 -12.29
C PRO A 102 5.23 4.50 -11.56
N LEU A 103 6.03 3.54 -12.05
CA LEU A 103 7.42 3.34 -11.63
C LEU A 103 8.37 3.93 -12.67
N ASP A 104 9.60 4.25 -12.26
CA ASP A 104 10.72 4.44 -13.18
C ASP A 104 11.52 3.14 -13.25
N GLU A 105 11.10 2.23 -14.15
CA GLU A 105 11.69 0.91 -14.26
C GLU A 105 13.16 0.98 -14.73
N GLY A 106 13.47 1.96 -15.58
CA GLY A 106 14.81 2.20 -16.10
C GLY A 106 15.79 2.74 -15.07
N LEU A 107 15.30 3.35 -13.98
CA LEU A 107 16.11 3.67 -12.81
C LEU A 107 16.51 2.40 -12.04
N ILE A 108 15.62 1.41 -11.91
CA ILE A 108 15.84 0.22 -11.07
C ILE A 108 16.79 -0.78 -11.74
N ASP A 109 16.43 -1.29 -12.92
CA ASP A 109 17.17 -2.31 -13.66
C ASP A 109 17.15 -2.01 -15.17
N TYR A 110 17.80 -2.85 -15.97
CA TYR A 110 17.77 -2.70 -17.43
C TYR A 110 16.35 -2.88 -17.97
N VAL A 111 16.03 -2.06 -18.98
CA VAL A 111 14.81 -2.14 -19.78
C VAL A 111 15.15 -2.57 -21.20
N ASP A 112 14.15 -3.04 -21.95
CA ASP A 112 14.34 -3.33 -23.37
C ASP A 112 14.70 -2.04 -24.13
N ALA A 113 15.52 -2.14 -25.18
CA ALA A 113 15.92 -0.98 -25.97
C ALA A 113 14.73 -0.21 -26.60
N SER A 114 13.58 -0.88 -26.76
CA SER A 114 12.33 -0.29 -27.24
C SER A 114 11.55 0.48 -26.16
N TYR A 115 11.93 0.40 -24.88
CA TYR A 115 11.28 1.09 -23.78
C TYR A 115 11.38 2.62 -23.87
N GLY A 116 12.34 3.12 -24.65
CA GLY A 116 12.74 4.51 -24.63
C GLY A 116 13.96 4.70 -23.74
N GLY A 117 14.85 5.59 -24.15
CA GLY A 117 16.03 5.94 -23.37
C GLY A 117 15.83 7.27 -22.62
N PRO A 118 16.92 7.83 -22.10
CA PRO A 118 16.92 9.15 -21.49
C PRO A 118 16.26 10.19 -22.40
N SER A 119 15.40 11.01 -21.83
CA SER A 119 14.74 12.14 -22.47
C SER A 119 14.95 13.42 -21.66
N ASP A 120 14.54 14.56 -22.21
CA ASP A 120 14.56 15.83 -21.45
C ASP A 120 13.61 15.78 -20.23
N GLU A 121 12.59 14.91 -20.25
CA GLU A 121 11.63 14.73 -19.16
C GLU A 121 12.11 13.70 -18.12
N ASN A 122 12.85 12.68 -18.55
CA ASN A 122 13.43 11.68 -17.66
C ASN A 122 14.82 11.27 -18.14
N ALA A 123 15.86 11.89 -17.58
CA ALA A 123 17.24 11.57 -17.89
C ALA A 123 17.69 10.20 -17.36
N PHE A 124 16.95 9.61 -16.42
CA PHE A 124 17.32 8.37 -15.71
C PHE A 124 16.57 7.13 -16.18
N ALA A 125 15.72 7.26 -17.21
CA ALA A 125 14.94 6.17 -17.82
C ALA A 125 15.76 4.98 -18.37
N ALA A 126 17.09 5.04 -18.31
CA ALA A 126 17.99 3.92 -18.62
C ALA A 126 19.20 3.84 -17.67
N LEU A 127 19.10 4.42 -16.47
CA LEU A 127 20.22 4.51 -15.54
C LEU A 127 20.66 3.15 -15.02
N ASN A 128 19.72 2.24 -14.72
CA ASN A 128 19.98 0.92 -14.14
C ASN A 128 20.92 1.00 -12.93
N VAL A 129 20.38 1.40 -11.78
CA VAL A 129 21.14 1.54 -10.51
C VAL A 129 21.80 0.23 -10.10
N ILE A 130 21.23 -0.93 -10.43
CA ILE A 130 21.83 -2.25 -10.16
C ILE A 130 23.18 -2.40 -10.90
N ALA A 131 23.29 -1.91 -12.13
CA ALA A 131 24.52 -2.00 -12.93
C ALA A 131 25.46 -0.80 -12.78
N ASN A 132 24.97 0.34 -12.27
CA ASN A 132 25.73 1.59 -12.14
C ASN A 132 25.82 2.00 -10.66
N PRO A 133 26.83 1.51 -9.91
CA PRO A 133 26.93 1.72 -8.47
C PRO A 133 27.27 3.15 -8.07
N THR A 134 27.62 4.01 -9.02
CA THR A 134 27.87 5.44 -8.80
C THR A 134 27.30 6.25 -9.95
N PHE A 135 26.52 7.29 -9.65
CA PHE A 135 25.90 8.16 -10.64
C PHE A 135 25.61 9.55 -10.06
N THR A 136 25.28 10.50 -10.92
CA THR A 136 24.86 11.84 -10.49
C THR A 136 23.34 11.96 -10.57
N LEU A 137 22.70 12.38 -9.48
CA LEU A 137 21.26 12.65 -9.38
C LEU A 137 21.07 14.07 -8.84
N SER A 138 20.29 14.90 -9.52
CA SER A 138 20.10 16.32 -9.16
C SER A 138 21.41 17.10 -8.89
N GLY A 139 22.51 16.72 -9.54
CA GLY A 139 23.85 17.34 -9.37
C GLY A 139 24.63 16.88 -8.13
N GLN A 140 24.16 15.85 -7.42
CA GLN A 140 24.89 15.18 -6.33
C GLN A 140 25.39 13.81 -6.80
N ASP A 141 26.61 13.45 -6.40
CA ASP A 141 27.14 12.10 -6.62
C ASP A 141 26.54 11.14 -5.60
N ILE A 142 25.89 10.09 -6.10
CA ILE A 142 25.23 9.03 -5.33
C ILE A 142 26.09 7.77 -5.38
N ASP A 143 26.26 7.14 -4.22
CA ASP A 143 26.88 5.81 -4.07
C ASP A 143 25.78 4.77 -3.79
N ALA A 144 25.53 3.93 -4.78
CA ALA A 144 24.60 2.81 -4.76
C ALA A 144 25.31 1.45 -4.76
N THR A 145 26.60 1.39 -4.36
CA THR A 145 27.32 0.11 -4.19
C THR A 145 26.61 -0.85 -3.22
N SER A 146 25.82 -0.31 -2.29
CA SER A 146 24.90 -1.06 -1.44
C SER A 146 23.50 -0.47 -1.55
N ILE A 147 22.54 -1.27 -2.02
CA ILE A 147 21.13 -0.88 -2.10
C ILE A 147 20.50 -1.05 -0.72
N THR A 148 20.47 0.04 0.05
CA THR A 148 19.92 0.07 1.42
C THR A 148 18.50 0.63 1.43
N PRO A 149 17.68 0.34 2.45
CA PRO A 149 16.37 0.98 2.60
C PRO A 149 16.44 2.51 2.58
N ALA A 150 17.45 3.12 3.22
CA ALA A 150 17.62 4.57 3.23
C ALA A 150 17.95 5.13 1.83
N LEU A 151 18.78 4.44 1.03
CA LEU A 151 19.03 4.84 -0.35
C LEU A 151 17.72 4.83 -1.17
N LEU A 152 16.93 3.75 -1.05
CA LEU A 152 15.67 3.64 -1.75
C LEU A 152 14.68 4.73 -1.31
N GLU A 153 14.51 4.92 0.01
CA GLU A 153 13.49 5.79 0.60
C GLU A 153 13.82 7.28 0.50
N ASP A 154 15.07 7.66 0.78
CA ASP A 154 15.45 9.06 0.94
C ASP A 154 16.08 9.66 -0.33
N THR A 155 16.52 8.80 -1.26
CA THR A 155 17.27 9.24 -2.46
C THR A 155 16.58 8.87 -3.77
N LEU A 156 16.14 7.61 -3.94
CA LEU A 156 15.63 7.14 -5.23
C LEU A 156 14.11 7.27 -5.38
N GLN A 157 13.35 7.20 -4.29
CA GLN A 157 11.91 7.37 -4.31
C GLN A 157 11.54 8.76 -4.83
N GLU A 158 10.76 8.82 -5.91
CA GLU A 158 10.33 10.07 -6.56
C GLU A 158 11.50 10.98 -7.00
N ALA A 159 12.66 10.37 -7.29
CA ALA A 159 13.87 11.08 -7.72
C ALA A 159 13.63 11.94 -8.97
N ASP A 160 14.02 13.21 -8.89
CA ASP A 160 13.86 14.23 -9.95
C ASP A 160 12.42 14.42 -10.47
N GLU A 161 11.39 13.94 -9.75
CA GLU A 161 10.02 14.38 -9.99
C GLU A 161 9.87 15.86 -9.63
N THR A 162 9.37 16.68 -10.56
CA THR A 162 8.95 18.05 -10.22
C THR A 162 7.93 17.99 -9.10
N PRO A 163 7.95 18.91 -8.10
CA PRO A 163 6.98 18.90 -7.01
C PRO A 163 5.56 18.81 -7.57
N LYS A 164 4.82 17.75 -7.24
CA LYS A 164 3.45 17.63 -7.72
C LYS A 164 2.68 18.87 -7.25
N PRO A 165 1.98 19.60 -8.15
CA PRO A 165 1.27 20.84 -7.79
C PRO A 165 0.03 20.61 -6.90
N PHE A 166 -0.03 19.49 -6.17
CA PHE A 166 -1.12 19.13 -5.28
C PHE A 166 -0.56 18.50 -4.00
N THR A 167 0.14 19.29 -3.18
CA THR A 167 -0.19 19.25 -1.75
C THR A 167 -1.62 19.77 -1.64
N ALA A 168 -2.60 18.86 -1.77
CA ALA A 168 -3.98 19.17 -1.48
C ALA A 168 -4.00 19.82 -0.09
N SER A 169 -4.51 21.04 -0.05
CA SER A 169 -4.69 21.85 1.16
C SER A 169 -5.07 20.97 2.34
N LYS A 170 -4.19 20.93 3.35
CA LYS A 170 -4.55 20.60 4.73
C LYS A 170 -5.90 21.25 5.03
N ARG A 171 -6.95 20.45 5.16
CA ARG A 171 -8.21 20.79 5.82
C ARG A 171 -8.73 19.54 6.49
#